data_AF-A0A7X8GP83-F1
#
_entry.id   AF-A0A7X8GP83-F1
#
_cell.length_a   1.000
_cell.length_b   1.000
_cell.length_c   1.000
_cell.angle_alpha   90.00
_cell.angle_beta   90.00
_cell.angle_gamma   90.00
#
_symmetry.space_group_name_H-M   'P 1'
#
loop_
_entity.id
_entity.type
_entity.pdbx_description
1 polymer ?
#
loop_
_entity_poly.entity_id
_entity_poly.type
_entity_poly.pdbx_seq_one_letter_code
_entity_poly.pdbx_strand_id
1 'polypeptide(L)' 'MPDVPFCTCVDYECPAHPVNHDKGCTPCIAKNLAEKCIPVCFYRKIEPDMDRNQDYSFKGFAKFVEERERK' A
#
# COMPACT_ATOMS: atom_id res chain seq x y z
N MET A 1 8.04 -12.91 -13.98
CA MET A 1 7.28 -11.81 -13.32
C MET A 1 8.18 -11.27 -12.22
N PRO A 2 8.36 -9.95 -12.07
CA PRO A 2 9.17 -9.43 -10.98
C PRO A 2 8.44 -9.70 -9.66
N ASP A 3 9.02 -10.59 -8.87
CA ASP A 3 8.69 -10.71 -7.47
C ASP A 3 9.21 -9.45 -6.77
N VAL A 4 8.32 -8.66 -6.17
CA VAL A 4 8.69 -7.54 -5.32
C VAL A 4 8.45 -7.99 -3.88
N PRO A 5 9.49 -8.43 -3.15
CA PRO A 5 9.31 -9.23 -1.92
C PRO A 5 8.56 -8.51 -0.79
N PHE A 6 8.52 -7.18 -0.83
CA PHE A 6 7.84 -6.35 0.17
C PHE A 6 6.41 -5.98 -0.24
N CYS A 7 5.99 -6.24 -1.48
CA CYS A 7 4.65 -5.89 -1.93
C CYS A 7 3.64 -6.83 -1.28
N THR A 8 2.84 -6.29 -0.38
CA THR A 8 1.76 -7.03 0.29
C THR A 8 0.39 -6.77 -0.34
N CYS A 9 0.30 -6.07 -1.48
CA CYS A 9 -0.98 -5.85 -2.15
C CYS A 9 -1.61 -7.18 -2.58
N VAL A 10 -2.92 -7.33 -2.37
CA VAL A 10 -3.69 -8.52 -2.78
C VAL A 10 -4.63 -8.23 -3.96
N ASP A 11 -4.57 -7.01 -4.49
CA ASP A 11 -5.36 -6.58 -5.65
C ASP A 11 -4.61 -6.93 -6.94
N TYR A 12 -4.65 -8.23 -7.28
CA TYR A 12 -3.95 -8.79 -8.44
C TYR A 12 -4.55 -8.35 -9.78
N GLU A 13 -5.77 -7.81 -9.81
CA GLU A 13 -6.38 -7.25 -11.01
C GLU A 13 -5.88 -5.83 -11.32
N CYS A 14 -5.26 -5.16 -10.35
CA CYS A 14 -4.73 -3.82 -10.53
C CYS A 14 -3.65 -3.79 -11.63
N PRO A 15 -3.78 -2.94 -12.68
CA PRO A 15 -2.76 -2.82 -13.73
C PRO A 15 -1.40 -2.33 -13.22
N ALA A 16 -1.34 -1.74 -12.03
CA ALA A 16 -0.12 -1.27 -11.38
C ALA A 16 0.51 -2.31 -10.42
N HIS A 17 -0.09 -3.51 -10.32
CA HIS A 17 0.45 -4.59 -9.51
C HIS A 17 1.72 -5.16 -10.16
N PRO A 18 2.81 -5.43 -9.39
CA PRO A 18 4.07 -5.93 -9.94
C PRO A 18 3.96 -7.28 -10.67
N VAL A 19 2.92 -8.07 -10.42
CA VAL A 19 2.69 -9.33 -11.17
C VAL A 19 2.24 -9.10 -12.61
N ASN A 20 1.69 -7.92 -12.91
CA ASN A 20 1.09 -7.59 -14.20
C ASN A 20 2.05 -6.87 -15.16
N HIS A 21 3.29 -6.61 -14.74
CA HIS A 21 4.31 -5.92 -15.56
C HIS A 21 5.72 -6.12 -14.99
N ASP A 22 6.76 -5.68 -15.71
CA ASP A 22 8.17 -5.79 -15.32
C ASP A 22 8.74 -4.59 -14.54
N LYS A 23 7.92 -3.57 -14.26
CA LYS A 23 8.32 -2.28 -13.67
C LYS A 23 8.36 -2.21 -12.12
N GLY A 24 8.34 -3.34 -11.42
CA GLY A 24 8.35 -3.37 -9.95
C GLY A 24 7.16 -2.64 -9.31
N CYS A 25 7.37 -1.82 -8.28
CA CYS A 25 6.28 -1.03 -7.66
C CYS A 25 6.14 0.39 -8.23
N THR A 26 6.94 0.79 -9.23
CA THR A 26 6.96 2.17 -9.75
C THR A 26 5.57 2.67 -10.17
N PRO A 27 4.74 1.91 -10.91
CA PRO A 27 3.39 2.36 -11.29
C PRO A 27 2.46 2.53 -10.09
N CYS A 28 2.55 1.66 -9.08
CA CYS A 28 1.75 1.74 -7.86
C CYS A 28 2.10 3.01 -7.06
N ILE A 29 3.40 3.30 -6.90
CA ILE A 29 3.85 4.53 -6.23
C ILE A 29 3.38 5.77 -6.98
N ALA A 30 3.53 5.79 -8.32
CA ALA A 30 3.09 6.92 -9.13
C ALA A 30 1.58 7.19 -8.99
N LYS A 31 0.75 6.13 -9.02
CA LYS A 31 -0.70 6.23 -8.79
C LYS A 31 -1.01 6.83 -7.41
N ASN A 32 -0.44 6.27 -6.35
CA ASN A 32 -0.70 6.73 -4.99
C ASN A 32 -0.25 8.19 -4.77
N LEU A 33 0.88 8.60 -5.36
CA LEU A 33 1.33 10.00 -5.31
C LEU A 33 0.35 10.96 -6.01
N ALA A 34 -0.17 10.58 -7.18
CA ALA A 34 -1.16 11.38 -7.91
C ALA A 34 -2.47 11.53 -7.11
N GLU A 35 -2.86 10.49 -6.38
CA GLU A 35 -4.07 10.45 -5.55
C GLU A 35 -3.86 11.02 -4.14
N LYS A 36 -2.63 11.42 -3.76
CA LYS A 36 -2.25 11.84 -2.40
C LYS A 36 -2.54 10.77 -1.33
N CYS A 37 -2.34 9.51 -1.72
CA CYS A 37 -2.53 8.34 -0.89
C CYS A 37 -1.19 7.69 -0.50
N ILE A 38 -1.23 6.88 0.56
CA ILE A 38 -0.14 6.00 1.00
C ILE A 38 -0.45 4.57 0.53
N PRO A 39 0.51 3.87 -0.10
CA PRO A 39 0.32 2.49 -0.53
C PRO A 39 0.00 1.53 0.62
N VAL A 40 -0.86 0.53 0.35
CA VAL A 40 -1.28 -0.49 1.33
C VAL A 40 -0.12 -1.24 1.98
N CYS A 41 1.02 -1.39 1.30
CA CYS A 41 2.19 -2.07 1.86
C CYS A 41 2.76 -1.40 3.11
N PHE A 42 2.58 -0.08 3.26
CA PHE A 42 2.98 0.64 4.47
C PHE A 42 2.06 0.33 5.65
N TYR A 43 0.76 0.27 5.42
CA TYR A 43 -0.19 -0.07 6.49
C TYR A 43 -0.01 -1.54 6.94
N ARG A 44 0.13 -2.46 5.98
CA ARG A 44 0.35 -3.90 6.28
C ARG A 44 1.69 -4.18 6.96
N LYS A 45 2.66 -3.27 6.88
CA LYS A 45 3.89 -3.35 7.66
C LYS A 45 3.63 -3.16 9.16
N ILE A 46 2.63 -2.37 9.51
CA ILE A 46 2.24 -2.06 10.90
C ILE A 46 1.21 -3.09 11.39
N GLU A 47 0.20 -3.40 10.59
CA GLU A 47 -0.85 -4.37 10.91
C GLU A 47 -1.10 -5.29 9.70
N PRO A 48 -0.47 -6.47 9.66
CA PRO A 48 -0.55 -7.38 8.51
C PRO A 48 -1.97 -7.77 8.10
N ASP A 49 -2.84 -7.94 9.11
CA ASP A 49 -4.23 -8.40 8.94
C ASP A 49 -5.26 -7.27 8.88
N MET A 50 -4.80 -6.04 8.62
CA MET A 50 -5.68 -4.88 8.48
C MET A 50 -6.80 -5.10 7.44
N ASP A 51 -7.97 -4.57 7.76
CA ASP A 51 -9.07 -4.41 6.81
C ASP A 51 -8.68 -3.43 5.69
N ARG A 52 -9.22 -3.65 4.48
CA ARG A 52 -9.00 -2.79 3.30
C ARG A 52 -9.69 -1.43 3.38
N ASN A 53 -10.70 -1.26 4.24
CA ASN A 53 -11.44 -0.01 4.43
C ASN A 53 -10.68 0.97 5.34
N GLN A 54 -9.49 1.39 4.91
CA GLN A 54 -8.72 2.44 5.57
C GLN A 54 -8.83 3.77 4.83
N ASP A 55 -8.59 4.85 5.58
CA ASP A 55 -8.27 6.15 5.02
C ASP A 55 -6.81 6.12 4.50
N TYR A 56 -6.66 5.93 3.20
CA TYR A 56 -5.35 5.89 2.53
C TYR A 56 -4.70 7.27 2.36
N SER A 57 -5.34 8.38 2.76
CA SER A 57 -4.71 9.69 2.68
C SER A 57 -3.48 9.77 3.60
N PHE A 58 -2.59 10.74 3.35
CA PHE A 58 -1.45 11.00 4.25
C PHE A 58 -1.88 11.23 5.71
N LYS A 59 -3.01 11.91 5.92
CA LYS A 59 -3.56 12.16 7.27
C LYS A 59 -4.13 10.88 7.88
N GLY A 60 -4.80 10.05 7.08
CA GLY A 60 -5.29 8.74 7.48
C GLY A 60 -4.16 7.82 7.93
N PHE A 61 -3.07 7.76 7.17
CA PHE A 61 -1.88 6.99 7.54
C PHE A 61 -1.25 7.48 8.85
N ALA A 62 -1.08 8.79 9.02
CA ALA A 62 -0.50 9.35 10.25
C ALA A 62 -1.33 8.96 11.50
N LYS A 63 -2.66 9.09 11.42
CA LYS A 63 -3.55 8.64 12.50
C LYS A 63 -3.45 7.14 12.74
N PHE A 64 -3.40 6.35 11.67
CA PHE A 64 -3.27 4.90 11.75
C PHE A 64 -2.01 4.49 12.53
N VAL A 65 -0.88 5.16 12.28
CA VAL A 65 0.38 4.96 13.03
C VAL A 65 0.18 5.32 14.51
N GLU A 66 -0.30 6.53 14.81
CA GLU A 66 -0.48 7.01 16.19
C GLU A 66 -1.40 6.09 17.01
N GLU A 67 -2.48 5.58 16.41
CA GLU A 67 -3.41 4.67 17.08
C GLU A 67 -2.80 3.30 17.41
N ARG A 68 -1.83 2.83 16.61
CA ARG A 68 -1.17 1.54 16.83
C ARG A 68 0.03 1.63 17.74
N GLU A 69 0.72 2.77 17.78
CA GLU A 69 1.80 3.01 18.75
C GLU A 69 1.29 3.26 20.18
N ARG A 70 0.02 3.64 20.33
CA ARG A 70 -0.64 3.83 21.64
C ARG A 70 -1.15 2.53 22.28
N LYS A 71 -1.17 1.42 21.54
CA LYS A 71 -1.59 0.10 22.03
C LYS A 71 -0.40 -0.64 22.64
#